data_AF-A0AAU3JXD4-F1
#
_entry.id   AF-A0AAU3JXD4-F1
#
_cell.length_a   1.000
_cell.length_b   1.000
_cell.length_c   1.000
_cell.angle_alpha   90.00
_cell.angle_beta   90.00
_cell.angle_gamma   90.00
#
_symmetry.space_group_name_H-M   'P 1'
#
loop_
_entity.id
_entity.type
_entity.pdbx_description
1 polymer ?
#
loop_
_entity_poly.entity_id
_entity_poly.type
_entity_poly.pdbx_seq_one_letter_code
_entity_poly.pdbx_strand_id
1 'polypeptide(L)'
;MSVPRNADSWQQVSSRQDFAAYLRLLAIDCEHACNGQDLNEPVAHRWTNRTISDFLWGWVRILGERIDGTDLLQEEAPGRPGWQGLAFQLEKARTSPPGFNCALADSGTQSHEVDTAIDLRWYAATLATDFARHERERQEANRRGEWVGDGGNWAQSTLHDWLDAWAAWTDANSPHHTRLEPVTWRSVALQLAAAQIYE
;
A
#
# COMPACT_ATOMS: atom_id res chain seq x y z
N MET A 1 -21.28 8.49 -9.84
CA MET A 1 -21.12 7.34 -10.75
C MET A 1 -20.64 6.18 -9.90
N SER A 2 -21.39 5.08 -9.86
CA SER A 2 -21.05 3.91 -9.05
C SER A 2 -19.93 3.13 -9.74
N VAL A 3 -18.75 3.06 -9.12
CA VAL A 3 -17.62 2.28 -9.64
C VAL A 3 -17.98 0.79 -9.49
N PRO A 4 -17.97 -0.01 -10.57
CA PRO A 4 -18.27 -1.44 -10.47
C PRO A 4 -17.19 -2.14 -9.63
N ARG A 5 -17.62 -2.81 -8.55
CA ARG A 5 -16.79 -3.67 -7.68
C ARG A 5 -16.51 -5.02 -8.36
N ASN A 6 -15.67 -5.04 -9.40
CA ASN A 6 -15.24 -6.28 -10.04
C ASN A 6 -13.81 -6.66 -9.61
N ALA A 7 -13.46 -7.95 -9.63
CA ALA A 7 -12.10 -8.45 -9.39
C ALA A 7 -11.05 -7.82 -10.34
N ASP A 8 -11.52 -7.28 -11.45
CA ASP A 8 -10.71 -6.74 -12.54
C ASP A 8 -10.73 -5.21 -12.61
N SER A 9 -11.20 -4.50 -11.58
CA SER A 9 -11.25 -3.02 -11.61
C SER A 9 -9.87 -2.38 -11.81
N TRP A 10 -8.78 -3.05 -11.44
CA TRP A 10 -7.41 -2.62 -11.73
C TRP A 10 -7.11 -2.54 -13.24
N GLN A 11 -7.78 -3.34 -14.09
CA GLN A 11 -7.55 -3.35 -15.53
C GLN A 11 -8.01 -2.04 -16.19
N GLN A 12 -8.94 -1.32 -15.55
CA GLN A 12 -9.47 -0.05 -16.04
C GLN A 12 -8.58 1.14 -15.67
N VAL A 13 -7.52 0.92 -14.87
CA VAL A 13 -6.63 1.98 -14.43
C VAL A 13 -5.71 2.39 -15.57
N SER A 14 -6.02 3.51 -16.21
CA SER A 14 -5.23 4.06 -17.32
C SER A 14 -4.55 5.38 -16.99
N SER A 15 -5.05 6.07 -15.97
CA SER A 15 -4.62 7.40 -15.57
C SER A 15 -4.42 7.51 -14.06
N ARG A 16 -3.84 8.64 -13.64
CA ARG A 16 -3.72 9.00 -12.23
C ARG A 16 -5.07 9.12 -11.54
N GLN A 17 -6.09 9.69 -12.20
CA GLN A 17 -7.44 9.79 -11.63
C GLN A 17 -8.06 8.40 -11.45
N ASP A 18 -7.88 7.50 -12.41
CA ASP A 18 -8.37 6.12 -12.30
C ASP A 18 -7.69 5.39 -11.14
N PHE A 19 -6.38 5.62 -10.96
CA PHE A 19 -5.63 5.02 -9.86
C PHE A 19 -6.09 5.55 -8.49
N ALA A 20 -6.32 6.85 -8.35
CA ALA A 20 -6.89 7.42 -7.13
C ALA A 20 -8.30 6.89 -6.85
N ALA A 21 -9.15 6.74 -7.88
CA ALA A 21 -10.47 6.12 -7.74
C ALA A 21 -10.37 4.64 -7.34
N TYR A 22 -9.38 3.92 -7.87
CA TYR A 22 -9.12 2.54 -7.52
C TYR A 22 -8.65 2.38 -6.07
N LEU A 23 -7.78 3.26 -5.57
CA LEU A 23 -7.37 3.28 -4.16
C LEU A 23 -8.56 3.50 -3.20
N ARG A 24 -9.48 4.42 -3.54
CA ARG A 24 -10.73 4.63 -2.77
C ARG A 24 -11.62 3.39 -2.77
N LEU A 25 -11.69 2.69 -3.90
CA LEU A 25 -12.42 1.42 -3.98
C LEU A 25 -11.79 0.37 -3.06
N LEU A 26 -10.45 0.27 -3.02
CA LEU A 26 -9.75 -0.61 -2.09
C LEU A 26 -9.97 -0.22 -0.62
N ALA A 27 -10.01 1.08 -0.30
CA ALA A 27 -10.27 1.56 1.05
C ALA A 27 -11.67 1.13 1.55
N ILE A 28 -12.71 1.37 0.74
CA ILE A 28 -14.09 0.95 1.04
C ILE A 28 -14.19 -0.57 1.18
N ASP A 29 -13.58 -1.33 0.26
CA ASP A 29 -13.58 -2.79 0.32
C ASP A 29 -12.87 -3.30 1.59
N CYS A 30 -11.77 -2.65 2.01
CA CYS A 30 -11.05 -2.97 3.23
C CYS A 30 -11.89 -2.67 4.49
N GLU A 31 -12.56 -1.52 4.55
CA GLU A 31 -13.43 -1.14 5.66
C GLU A 31 -14.55 -2.16 5.86
N HIS A 32 -15.26 -2.51 4.77
CA HIS A 32 -16.32 -3.53 4.79
C HIS A 32 -15.79 -4.87 5.29
N ALA A 33 -14.63 -5.29 4.78
CA ALA A 33 -14.03 -6.55 5.16
C ALA A 33 -13.68 -6.55 6.65
N CYS A 34 -13.14 -5.44 7.20
CA CYS A 34 -12.72 -5.34 8.60
C CYS A 34 -13.91 -5.24 9.57
N ASN A 35 -15.00 -4.59 9.16
CA ASN A 35 -16.21 -4.42 9.98
C ASN A 35 -17.17 -5.62 9.94
N GLY A 36 -16.86 -6.66 9.15
CA GLY A 36 -17.69 -7.87 9.05
C GLY A 36 -19.07 -7.61 8.46
N GLN A 37 -19.26 -6.52 7.71
CA GLN A 37 -20.56 -6.06 7.22
C GLN A 37 -21.08 -6.84 5.99
N ASP A 38 -20.33 -7.80 5.46
CA ASP A 38 -20.75 -8.62 4.32
C ASP A 38 -20.61 -10.12 4.59
N LEU A 39 -21.60 -10.70 5.26
CA LEU A 39 -21.79 -12.16 5.30
C LEU A 39 -22.55 -12.70 4.07
N ASN A 40 -23.05 -11.83 3.18
CA ASN A 40 -23.93 -12.22 2.06
C ASN A 40 -23.47 -11.76 0.66
N GLU A 41 -22.39 -11.01 0.51
CA GLU A 41 -21.78 -10.75 -0.80
C GLU A 41 -20.52 -11.61 -1.01
N PRO A 42 -20.31 -12.21 -2.20
CA PRO A 42 -19.11 -13.00 -2.51
C PRO A 42 -17.79 -12.19 -2.49
N VAL A 43 -17.83 -10.91 -2.10
CA VAL A 43 -16.70 -9.97 -2.10
C VAL A 43 -15.88 -10.06 -0.82
N ALA A 44 -16.48 -10.48 0.31
CA ALA A 44 -15.82 -10.56 1.62
C ALA A 44 -14.68 -11.60 1.72
N HIS A 45 -14.40 -12.34 0.65
CA HIS A 45 -13.34 -13.37 0.58
C HIS A 45 -12.04 -12.92 -0.12
N ARG A 46 -11.79 -11.62 -0.29
CA ARG A 46 -10.61 -11.15 -1.05
C ARG A 46 -9.48 -10.52 -0.23
N TRP A 47 -9.74 -10.04 0.99
CA TRP A 47 -8.70 -9.40 1.80
C TRP A 47 -8.07 -10.40 2.76
N THR A 48 -6.79 -10.70 2.55
CA THR A 48 -5.96 -11.49 3.48
C THR A 48 -5.30 -10.62 4.54
N ASN A 49 -5.15 -9.33 4.27
CA ASN A 49 -4.48 -8.36 5.13
C ASN A 49 -5.50 -7.47 5.86
N ARG A 50 -5.25 -7.18 7.14
CA ARG A 50 -6.13 -6.35 7.99
C ARG A 50 -5.46 -5.09 8.51
N THR A 51 -4.13 -5.04 8.45
CA THR A 51 -3.33 -3.91 8.92
C THR A 51 -2.46 -3.36 7.79
N ILE A 52 -1.95 -2.13 7.97
CA ILE A 52 -0.99 -1.52 7.04
C ILE A 52 0.29 -2.37 6.95
N SER A 53 0.78 -2.88 8.09
CA SER A 53 1.95 -3.76 8.11
C SER A 53 1.72 -5.04 7.32
N ASP A 54 0.59 -5.72 7.52
CA ASP A 54 0.27 -6.95 6.79
C ASP A 54 0.20 -6.71 5.27
N PHE A 55 -0.47 -5.63 4.87
CA PHE A 55 -0.57 -5.26 3.46
C PHE A 55 0.80 -4.97 2.84
N LEU A 56 1.63 -4.19 3.52
CA LEU A 56 2.98 -3.87 3.06
C LEU A 56 3.85 -5.14 2.97
N TRP A 57 3.76 -6.05 3.93
CA TRP A 57 4.47 -7.33 3.87
C TRP A 57 3.96 -8.26 2.75
N GLY A 58 2.65 -8.25 2.47
CA GLY A 58 2.09 -8.91 1.30
C GLY A 58 2.66 -8.33 -0.01
N TRP A 59 2.84 -7.01 -0.07
CA TRP A 59 3.47 -6.36 -1.22
C TRP A 59 4.98 -6.65 -1.31
N VAL A 60 5.72 -6.64 -0.20
CA VAL A 60 7.14 -7.05 -0.11
C VAL A 60 7.35 -8.46 -0.65
N ARG A 61 6.40 -9.36 -0.34
CA ARG A 61 6.40 -10.73 -0.85
C ARG A 61 6.29 -10.74 -2.38
N ILE A 62 5.32 -10.03 -2.96
CA ILE A 62 5.13 -9.99 -4.43
C ILE A 62 6.28 -9.29 -5.16
N LEU A 63 6.88 -8.28 -4.54
CA LEU A 63 8.09 -7.63 -5.08
C LEU A 63 9.31 -8.56 -5.03
N GLY A 64 9.28 -9.61 -4.20
CA GLY A 64 10.36 -10.58 -4.01
C GLY A 64 10.15 -11.94 -4.68
N GLU A 65 8.90 -12.36 -4.85
CA GLU A 65 8.49 -13.58 -5.53
C GLU A 65 8.10 -13.21 -6.95
N ARG A 66 8.82 -13.71 -7.96
CA ARG A 66 8.13 -13.94 -9.23
C ARG A 66 7.42 -15.29 -9.15
N ILE A 67 6.14 -15.26 -9.47
CA ILE A 67 5.10 -16.30 -9.37
C ILE A 67 5.51 -17.65 -9.98
N ASP A 68 6.56 -17.72 -10.82
CA ASP A 68 6.99 -18.96 -11.50
C ASP A 68 8.51 -19.25 -11.41
N GLY A 69 9.27 -18.58 -10.54
CA GLY A 69 10.65 -18.98 -10.20
C GLY A 69 11.70 -18.91 -11.32
N THR A 70 11.43 -18.26 -12.46
CA THR A 70 12.42 -18.07 -13.53
C THR A 70 13.02 -16.66 -13.50
N ASP A 71 14.34 -16.64 -13.39
CA ASP A 71 15.18 -15.46 -13.55
C ASP A 71 15.23 -15.08 -15.03
N LEU A 72 14.52 -14.02 -15.40
CA LEU A 72 14.63 -13.40 -16.72
C LEU A 72 14.74 -11.89 -16.56
N LEU A 73 15.99 -11.44 -16.65
CA LEU A 73 16.40 -10.30 -17.45
C LEU A 73 15.88 -10.43 -18.91
N GLN A 74 14.56 -10.33 -19.11
CA GLN A 74 13.99 -10.03 -20.42
C GLN A 74 12.91 -8.94 -20.30
N GLU A 75 13.38 -7.74 -20.60
CA GLU A 75 12.74 -6.64 -21.33
C GLU A 75 11.36 -6.93 -21.94
N GLU A 76 10.30 -6.73 -21.15
CA GLU A 76 9.12 -5.94 -21.51
C GLU A 76 8.64 -5.28 -20.21
N ALA A 77 9.01 -4.06 -19.83
CA ALA A 77 9.68 -2.99 -20.54
C ALA A 77 10.69 -2.27 -19.61
N PRO A 78 11.74 -1.63 -20.14
CA PRO A 78 12.67 -0.84 -19.35
C PRO A 78 11.93 0.36 -18.74
N GLY A 79 11.81 0.36 -17.41
CA GLY A 79 11.41 1.52 -16.64
C GLY A 79 9.91 1.64 -16.36
N ARG A 80 9.58 1.26 -15.12
CA ARG A 80 8.47 1.78 -14.29
C ARG A 80 7.12 1.06 -14.40
N PRO A 81 6.41 0.84 -13.28
CA PRO A 81 5.02 0.41 -13.34
C PRO A 81 4.21 1.61 -13.85
N GLY A 82 3.56 1.51 -15.01
CA GLY A 82 2.48 2.46 -15.34
C GLY A 82 1.37 2.37 -14.27
N TRP A 83 0.41 3.30 -14.28
CA TRP A 83 -0.71 3.30 -13.32
C TRP A 83 -1.42 1.94 -13.22
N GLN A 84 -1.66 1.29 -14.36
CA GLN A 84 -2.25 -0.05 -14.41
C GLN A 84 -1.37 -1.12 -13.74
N GLY A 85 -0.06 -1.09 -13.98
CA GLY A 85 0.89 -2.04 -13.39
C GLY A 85 1.03 -1.87 -11.88
N LEU A 86 0.91 -0.64 -11.38
CA LEU A 86 0.83 -0.36 -9.95
C LEU A 86 -0.49 -0.87 -9.35
N ALA A 87 -1.63 -0.60 -10.00
CA ALA A 87 -2.93 -1.11 -9.56
C ALA A 87 -2.96 -2.65 -9.49
N PHE A 88 -2.37 -3.32 -10.48
CA PHE A 88 -2.23 -4.78 -10.48
C PHE A 88 -1.41 -5.31 -9.29
N GLN A 89 -0.31 -4.62 -8.93
CA GLN A 89 0.49 -5.03 -7.77
C GLN A 89 -0.30 -4.90 -6.47
N LEU A 90 -1.09 -3.83 -6.30
CA LEU A 90 -1.94 -3.66 -5.12
C LEU A 90 -3.08 -4.69 -5.07
N GLU A 91 -3.66 -5.03 -6.23
CA GLU A 91 -4.62 -6.12 -6.35
C GLU A 91 -4.01 -7.44 -5.88
N LYS A 92 -2.77 -7.75 -6.26
CA LYS A 92 -2.09 -8.96 -5.76
C LYS A 92 -1.76 -8.86 -4.28
N ALA A 93 -1.34 -7.69 -3.80
CA ALA A 93 -0.95 -7.48 -2.41
C ALA A 93 -2.11 -7.73 -1.47
N ARG A 94 -3.32 -7.25 -1.80
CA ARG A 94 -4.52 -7.39 -0.96
C ARG A 94 -4.90 -8.85 -0.67
N THR A 95 -4.62 -9.76 -1.60
CA THR A 95 -4.94 -11.20 -1.53
C THR A 95 -3.75 -12.06 -1.11
N SER A 96 -2.56 -11.47 -0.96
CA SER A 96 -1.36 -12.22 -0.60
C SER A 96 -1.26 -12.34 0.92
N PRO A 97 -0.94 -13.53 1.45
CA PRO A 97 -0.73 -13.67 2.88
C PRO A 97 0.43 -12.78 3.33
N PRO A 98 0.33 -12.14 4.50
CA PRO A 98 1.44 -11.36 5.04
C PRO A 98 2.64 -12.28 5.24
N GLY A 99 3.81 -11.80 4.81
CA GLY A 99 5.09 -12.43 5.10
C GLY A 99 5.84 -11.69 6.21
N PHE A 100 6.94 -12.25 6.67
CA PHE A 100 7.93 -11.48 7.43
C PHE A 100 9.33 -11.95 7.05
N ASN A 101 10.24 -11.01 6.84
CA ASN A 101 11.63 -11.31 6.54
C ASN A 101 12.54 -10.32 7.29
N CYS A 102 13.27 -10.83 8.29
CA CYS A 102 14.16 -10.03 9.12
C CYS A 102 15.27 -9.32 8.32
N ALA A 103 15.82 -9.96 7.29
CA ALA A 103 16.89 -9.36 6.49
C ALA A 103 16.42 -8.13 5.69
N LEU A 104 15.12 -8.06 5.36
CA LEU A 104 14.52 -6.90 4.70
C LEU A 104 14.03 -5.84 5.69
N ALA A 105 13.64 -6.25 6.90
CA ALA A 105 13.14 -5.36 7.94
C ALA A 105 14.21 -4.36 8.41
N ASP A 106 15.49 -4.75 8.37
CA ASP A 106 16.61 -3.95 8.88
C ASP A 106 17.24 -3.01 7.82
N SER A 107 16.62 -2.83 6.65
CA SER A 107 17.27 -2.09 5.55
C SER A 107 17.36 -0.58 5.78
N GLY A 108 16.45 0.00 6.57
CA GLY A 108 16.44 1.44 6.89
C GLY A 108 16.29 2.37 5.67
N THR A 109 15.75 1.84 4.56
CA THR A 109 15.72 2.52 3.27
C THR A 109 14.81 3.73 3.32
N GLN A 110 15.21 4.84 2.68
CA GLN A 110 14.41 6.06 2.59
C GLN A 110 13.76 6.22 1.22
N SER A 111 12.66 6.99 1.16
CA SER A 111 11.86 7.15 -0.07
C SER A 111 12.63 7.72 -1.27
N HIS A 112 13.65 8.56 -1.01
CA HIS A 112 14.47 9.18 -2.06
C HIS A 112 15.52 8.23 -2.66
N GLU A 113 15.83 7.14 -1.94
CA GLU A 113 16.79 6.09 -2.33
C GLU A 113 16.13 5.03 -3.23
N VAL A 114 14.83 5.12 -3.48
CA VAL A 114 14.09 4.13 -4.27
C VAL A 114 14.19 4.42 -5.76
N ASP A 115 14.97 3.63 -6.48
CA ASP A 115 15.10 3.72 -7.95
C ASP A 115 14.65 2.45 -8.68
N THR A 116 14.64 1.31 -7.98
CA THR A 116 14.31 -0.01 -8.53
C THR A 116 13.17 -0.68 -7.77
N ALA A 117 12.67 -1.79 -8.31
CA ALA A 117 11.70 -2.63 -7.62
C ALA A 117 12.28 -3.27 -6.34
N ILE A 118 13.59 -3.54 -6.31
CA ILE A 118 14.28 -4.06 -5.13
C ILE A 118 14.34 -2.98 -4.05
N ASP A 119 14.66 -1.74 -4.42
CA ASP A 119 14.67 -0.63 -3.45
C ASP A 119 13.26 -0.37 -2.92
N LEU A 120 12.22 -0.46 -3.76
CA LEU A 120 10.84 -0.35 -3.30
C LEU A 120 10.48 -1.50 -2.34
N ARG A 121 10.97 -2.71 -2.60
CA ARG A 121 10.77 -3.86 -1.70
C ARG A 121 11.39 -3.60 -0.32
N TRP A 122 12.61 -3.07 -0.29
CA TRP A 122 13.30 -2.72 0.95
C TRP A 122 12.61 -1.57 1.67
N TYR A 123 12.19 -0.55 0.93
CA TYR A 123 11.41 0.56 1.46
C TYR A 123 10.08 0.10 2.06
N ALA A 124 9.31 -0.74 1.35
CA ALA A 124 8.05 -1.28 1.85
C ALA A 124 8.25 -2.13 3.13
N ALA A 125 9.35 -2.89 3.22
CA ALA A 125 9.70 -3.64 4.43
C ALA A 125 10.08 -2.71 5.61
N THR A 126 10.79 -1.62 5.33
CA THR A 126 11.09 -0.56 6.31
C THR A 126 9.78 0.03 6.85
N LEU A 127 8.86 0.42 5.96
CA LEU A 127 7.55 0.96 6.34
C LEU A 127 6.71 -0.03 7.16
N ALA A 128 6.67 -1.30 6.75
CA ALA A 128 5.91 -2.32 7.46
C ALA A 128 6.43 -2.52 8.89
N THR A 129 7.75 -2.45 9.06
CA THR A 129 8.45 -2.62 10.34
C THR A 129 8.26 -1.39 11.23
N ASP A 130 8.38 -0.19 10.68
CA ASP A 130 8.15 1.07 11.40
C ASP A 130 6.71 1.17 11.89
N PHE A 131 5.73 0.82 11.04
CA PHE A 131 4.32 0.77 11.46
C PHE A 131 4.11 -0.20 12.62
N ALA A 132 4.60 -1.44 12.50
CA ALA A 132 4.45 -2.45 13.55
C ALA A 132 5.20 -2.10 14.85
N ARG A 133 6.30 -1.33 14.76
CA ARG A 133 6.98 -0.78 15.94
C ARG A 133 6.10 0.27 16.62
N HIS A 134 5.64 1.27 15.87
CA HIS A 134 4.81 2.35 16.43
C HIS A 134 3.48 1.84 16.97
N GLU A 135 2.87 0.83 16.34
CA GLU A 135 1.66 0.20 16.85
C GLU A 135 1.92 -0.48 18.21
N ARG A 136 3.04 -1.21 18.35
CA ARG A 136 3.43 -1.83 19.64
C ARG A 136 3.67 -0.80 20.72
N GLU A 137 4.42 0.26 20.41
CA GLU A 137 4.70 1.36 21.34
C GLU A 137 3.41 2.04 21.81
N ARG A 138 2.47 2.29 20.88
CA ARG A 138 1.14 2.82 21.19
C ARG A 138 0.35 1.88 22.09
N GLN A 139 0.30 0.59 21.76
CA GLN A 139 -0.40 -0.41 22.57
C GLN A 139 0.20 -0.48 23.99
N GLU A 140 1.52 -0.35 24.12
CA GLU A 140 2.20 -0.37 25.41
C GLU A 140 1.94 0.91 26.22
N ALA A 141 1.98 2.09 25.60
CA ALA A 141 1.60 3.35 26.24
C ALA A 141 0.13 3.33 26.70
N ASN A 142 -0.79 2.82 25.87
CA ASN A 142 -2.19 2.62 26.25
C ASN A 142 -2.34 1.68 27.45
N ARG A 143 -1.57 0.58 27.51
CA ARG A 143 -1.55 -0.33 28.67
C ARG A 143 -1.04 0.36 29.95
N ARG A 144 -0.13 1.32 29.81
CA ARG A 144 0.37 2.16 30.94
C ARG A 144 -0.59 3.29 31.32
N GLY A 145 -1.69 3.47 30.60
CA GLY A 145 -2.64 4.57 30.82
C GLY A 145 -2.09 5.94 30.42
N GLU A 146 -1.04 5.96 29.61
CA GLU A 146 -0.48 7.19 29.03
C GLU A 146 -1.43 7.70 27.95
N TRP A 147 -1.65 9.01 27.91
CA TRP A 147 -2.42 9.61 26.83
C TRP A 147 -1.61 9.57 25.55
N VAL A 148 -2.00 8.68 24.63
CA VAL A 148 -1.48 8.64 23.27
C VAL A 148 -2.42 9.46 22.42
N GLY A 149 -2.25 10.78 22.42
CA GLY A 149 -3.08 11.71 21.65
C GLY A 149 -3.11 11.44 20.16
N ASP A 150 -4.00 12.13 19.44
CA ASP A 150 -4.16 12.15 17.96
C ASP A 150 -3.00 12.82 17.21
N GLY A 151 -1.78 12.72 17.74
CA GLY A 151 -0.65 13.56 17.38
C GLY A 151 -0.04 13.35 15.99
N GLY A 152 -0.78 12.88 14.98
CA GLY A 152 -0.26 12.71 13.64
C GLY A 152 0.48 11.38 13.41
N ASN A 153 0.36 10.40 14.32
CA ASN A 153 1.13 9.16 14.20
C ASN A 153 0.32 8.11 13.44
N TRP A 154 0.73 7.86 12.19
CA TRP A 154 0.11 6.90 11.29
C TRP A 154 -0.18 5.51 11.87
N ALA A 155 0.47 5.10 12.97
CA ALA A 155 0.12 3.90 13.73
C ALA A 155 -1.27 3.95 14.43
N GLN A 156 -1.97 5.08 14.35
CA GLN A 156 -3.38 5.24 14.71
C GLN A 156 -4.31 5.02 13.53
N SER A 157 -3.80 5.16 12.31
CA SER A 157 -4.54 4.95 11.09
C SER A 157 -4.83 3.46 10.87
N THR A 158 -6.01 3.18 10.35
CA THR A 158 -6.33 1.86 9.83
C THR A 158 -5.80 1.70 8.39
N LEU A 159 -5.85 0.48 7.86
CA LEU A 159 -5.52 0.26 6.44
C LEU A 159 -6.46 1.02 5.49
N HIS A 160 -7.74 1.23 5.85
CA HIS A 160 -8.65 2.01 5.01
C HIS A 160 -8.26 3.50 5.02
N ASP A 161 -7.96 4.07 6.19
CA ASP A 161 -7.53 5.47 6.32
C ASP A 161 -6.28 5.75 5.50
N TRP A 162 -5.30 4.84 5.55
CA TRP A 162 -4.06 4.99 4.81
C TRP A 162 -4.24 4.87 3.29
N LEU A 163 -5.14 3.99 2.82
CA LEU A 163 -5.49 3.89 1.40
C LEU A 163 -6.23 5.15 0.91
N ASP A 164 -7.12 5.71 1.72
CA ASP A 164 -7.82 6.96 1.42
C ASP A 164 -6.86 8.17 1.41
N ALA A 165 -5.93 8.23 2.37
CA ALA A 165 -4.86 9.22 2.39
C ALA A 165 -3.99 9.14 1.13
N TRP A 166 -3.59 7.93 0.74
CA TRP A 166 -2.85 7.71 -0.50
C TRP A 166 -3.67 8.15 -1.73
N ALA A 167 -4.96 7.82 -1.77
CA ALA A 167 -5.84 8.27 -2.86
C ALA A 167 -5.95 9.79 -2.94
N ALA A 168 -6.15 10.47 -1.81
CA ALA A 168 -6.24 11.93 -1.73
C ALA A 168 -4.95 12.60 -2.22
N TRP A 169 -3.79 12.06 -1.84
CA TRP A 169 -2.51 12.60 -2.28
C TRP A 169 -2.22 12.36 -3.77
N THR A 170 -2.77 11.29 -4.33
CA THR A 170 -2.57 10.94 -5.74
C THR A 170 -3.53 11.71 -6.67
N ASP A 171 -4.67 12.17 -6.13
CA ASP A 171 -5.71 12.87 -6.88
C ASP A 171 -5.23 14.19 -7.52
N ALA A 172 -5.96 14.64 -8.54
CA ALA A 172 -5.66 15.77 -9.39
C ALA A 172 -5.37 17.08 -8.64
N ASN A 173 -5.98 17.25 -7.47
CA ASN A 173 -5.89 18.45 -6.65
C ASN A 173 -4.67 18.49 -5.73
N SER A 174 -3.83 17.45 -5.74
CA SER A 174 -2.60 17.44 -4.94
C SER A 174 -1.58 18.46 -5.49
N PRO A 175 -1.02 19.35 -4.65
CA PRO A 175 -0.01 20.33 -5.07
C PRO A 175 1.30 19.66 -5.55
N HIS A 176 1.45 18.36 -5.32
CA HIS A 176 2.63 17.58 -5.70
C HIS A 176 2.45 16.70 -6.94
N HIS A 177 1.37 16.88 -7.71
CA HIS A 177 1.06 16.08 -8.90
C HIS A 177 2.21 15.94 -9.91
N THR A 178 3.04 16.97 -10.08
CA THR A 178 4.22 16.95 -10.99
C THR A 178 5.33 15.99 -10.55
N ARG A 179 5.35 15.57 -9.27
CA ARG A 179 6.30 14.59 -8.74
C ARG A 179 5.82 13.14 -8.92
N LEU A 180 4.58 12.95 -9.38
CA LEU A 180 3.92 11.63 -9.50
C LEU A 180 3.95 11.09 -10.92
N GLU A 181 4.16 11.98 -11.88
CA GLU A 181 4.25 11.64 -13.29
C GLU A 181 5.64 11.96 -13.81
N PRO A 182 6.27 11.04 -14.56
CA PRO A 182 5.81 9.69 -14.87
C PRO A 182 5.81 8.79 -13.62
N VAL A 183 4.90 7.81 -13.57
CA VAL A 183 4.92 6.80 -12.50
C VAL A 183 6.27 6.11 -12.55
N THR A 184 7.00 6.15 -11.45
CA THR A 184 8.33 5.55 -11.21
C THR A 184 8.36 4.93 -9.83
N TRP A 185 9.32 4.02 -9.58
CA TRP A 185 9.52 3.45 -8.23
C TRP A 185 9.74 4.55 -7.18
N ARG A 186 10.55 5.58 -7.51
CA ARG A 186 10.72 6.77 -6.67
C ARG A 186 9.41 7.50 -6.41
N SER A 187 8.61 7.73 -7.45
CA SER A 187 7.32 8.41 -7.29
C SER A 187 6.35 7.61 -6.43
N VAL A 188 6.39 6.27 -6.50
CA VAL A 188 5.59 5.39 -5.65
C VAL A 188 6.07 5.51 -4.21
N ALA A 189 7.38 5.46 -3.97
CA ALA A 189 7.94 5.67 -2.62
C ALA A 189 7.56 7.04 -2.04
N LEU A 190 7.54 8.10 -2.85
CA LEU A 190 7.05 9.42 -2.44
C LEU A 190 5.56 9.42 -2.09
N GLN A 191 4.73 8.69 -2.83
CA GLN A 191 3.32 8.50 -2.51
C GLN A 191 3.13 7.82 -1.15
N LEU A 192 3.86 6.73 -0.89
CA LEU A 192 3.79 6.00 0.37
C LEU A 192 4.31 6.83 1.56
N ALA A 193 5.35 7.63 1.34
CA ALA A 193 5.88 8.55 2.35
C ALA A 193 4.87 9.65 2.70
N ALA A 194 4.15 10.19 1.72
CA ALA A 194 3.13 11.21 1.95
C ALA A 194 1.90 10.64 2.67
N ALA A 195 1.48 9.42 2.33
CA ALA A 195 0.36 8.74 2.98
C ALA A 195 0.62 8.42 4.46
N GLN A 196 1.87 8.41 4.92
CA GLN A 196 2.22 8.31 6.35
C GLN A 196 1.94 9.59 7.14
N ILE A 197 1.93 10.75 6.50
CA ILE A 197 1.94 12.06 7.18
C ILE A 197 0.54 12.70 7.17
N TYR A 198 -0.38 12.19 6.35
CA TYR A 198 -1.71 12.75 6.18
C TYR A 198 -2.64 12.26 7.29
N GLU A 199 -2.74 13.03 8.37
CA GLU A 199 -3.78 12.98 9.41
C GLU A 199 -4.51 14.34 9.49
#